data_AF-A0A2S7BYG4-F1
#
_entry.id   AF-A0A2S7BYG4-F1
#
_cell.length_a   1.000
_cell.length_b   1.000
_cell.length_c   1.000
_cell.angle_alpha   90.00
_cell.angle_beta   90.00
_cell.angle_gamma   90.00
#
_symmetry.space_group_name_H-M   'P 1'
#
loop_
_entity.id
_entity.type
_entity.pdbx_description
1 polymer ?
#
loop_
_entity_poly.entity_id
_entity_poly.type
_entity_poly.pdbx_seq_one_letter_code
_entity_poly.pdbx_strand_id
1 'polypeptide(L)'
;MALDALHAAGLPVVRINPRQGRDFARATGQLSKTDQLDARVLAQMAAVLSLRRYQPLEDWRRRLRAYQQRRMQVLALVQQQRQQVSQLS
;
A
#
# COMPACT_ATOMS: atom_id res chain seq x y z
N MET A 1 5.44 2.04 8.34
CA MET A 1 4.75 0.82 7.85
C MET A 1 5.79 -0.18 7.35
N ALA A 2 5.44 -1.45 7.11
CA ALA A 2 6.41 -2.52 6.76
C ALA A 2 7.43 -2.14 5.67
N LEU A 3 7.02 -1.41 4.63
CA LEU A 3 7.93 -0.91 3.59
C LEU A 3 8.97 0.10 4.10
N ASP A 4 8.56 1.01 5.00
CA ASP A 4 9.50 1.95 5.64
C ASP A 4 10.51 1.19 6.51
N ALA A 5 10.07 0.16 7.23
CA ALA A 5 10.94 -0.64 8.09
C ALA A 5 11.98 -1.43 7.27
N LEU A 6 11.54 -2.07 6.18
CA LEU A 6 12.44 -2.78 5.26
C LEU A 6 13.43 -1.82 4.58
N HIS A 7 12.98 -0.64 4.17
CA HIS A 7 13.86 0.39 3.62
C HIS A 7 14.86 0.91 4.66
N ALA A 8 14.43 1.15 5.90
CA ALA A 8 15.31 1.56 6.99
C ALA A 8 16.35 0.49 7.35
N ALA A 9 16.02 -0.79 7.14
CA ALA A 9 16.94 -1.91 7.27
C ALA A 9 17.92 -2.04 6.07
N GLY A 10 17.88 -1.12 5.09
CA GLY A 10 18.77 -1.14 3.93
C GLY A 10 18.41 -2.15 2.86
N LEU A 11 17.24 -2.79 2.94
CA LEU A 11 16.83 -3.81 1.98
C LEU A 11 16.32 -3.17 0.66
N PRO A 12 16.63 -3.76 -0.50
CA PRO A 12 16.03 -3.34 -1.77
C PRO A 12 14.56 -3.73 -1.81
N VAL A 13 13.67 -2.74 -1.73
CA VAL A 13 12.23 -2.97 -1.70
C VAL A 13 11.58 -2.35 -2.94
N VAL A 14 10.61 -3.06 -3.51
CA VAL A 14 9.74 -2.56 -4.58
C VAL A 14 8.29 -2.76 -4.16
N ARG A 15 7.45 -1.77 -4.43
CA ARG A 15 5.99 -1.91 -4.27
C ARG A 15 5.35 -1.97 -5.65
N ILE A 16 4.76 -3.11 -5.98
CA ILE A 16 4.00 -3.29 -7.23
C ILE A 16 2.49 -3.21 -6.99
N ASN A 17 1.73 -2.94 -8.05
CA ASN A 17 0.29 -3.13 -8.04
C ASN A 17 0.00 -4.65 -8.13
N PRO A 18 -0.84 -5.23 -7.26
CA PRO A 18 -1.21 -6.65 -7.35
C PRO A 18 -1.75 -7.08 -8.72
N ARG A 19 -2.39 -6.18 -9.45
CA ARG A 19 -2.84 -6.43 -10.84
C ARG A 19 -1.66 -6.70 -11.78
N GLN A 20 -0.59 -5.92 -11.68
CA GLN A 20 0.60 -6.10 -12.52
C GLN A 20 1.26 -7.47 -12.28
N GLY A 21 1.32 -7.93 -11.03
CA GLY A 21 1.83 -9.26 -10.71
C GLY A 21 0.99 -10.37 -11.36
N ARG A 22 -0.34 -10.23 -11.33
CA ARG A 22 -1.27 -11.18 -11.99
C ARG A 22 -1.16 -11.16 -13.50
N ASP A 23 -1.04 -9.98 -14.09
CA ASP A 23 -0.91 -9.82 -15.54
C ASP A 23 0.43 -10.41 -16.03
N PHE A 24 1.52 -10.21 -15.26
CA PHE A 24 2.80 -10.85 -15.52
C PHE A 24 2.70 -12.38 -15.43
N ALA A 25 2.10 -12.91 -14.35
CA ALA A 25 1.89 -14.36 -14.19
C ALA A 25 1.13 -14.96 -15.38
N ARG A 26 0.08 -14.27 -15.85
CA ARG A 26 -0.71 -14.69 -17.00
C ARG A 26 0.11 -14.68 -18.29
N ALA A 27 0.87 -13.61 -18.53
CA ALA A 27 1.71 -13.47 -19.71
C ALA A 27 2.82 -14.54 -19.74
N THR A 28 3.30 -15.00 -18.59
CA THR A 28 4.32 -16.06 -18.47
C THR A 28 3.73 -17.48 -18.31
N GLY A 29 2.41 -17.65 -18.45
CA GLY A 29 1.75 -18.96 -18.34
C GLY A 29 1.71 -19.58 -16.94
N GLN A 30 1.96 -18.80 -15.88
CA GLN A 30 2.04 -19.26 -14.48
C GLN A 30 0.75 -18.95 -13.71
N LEU A 31 -0.40 -19.37 -14.25
CA LEU A 31 -1.74 -19.10 -13.68
C LEU A 31 -2.20 -20.17 -12.67
N SER A 32 -1.33 -20.55 -11.72
CA SER A 32 -1.70 -21.43 -10.60
C SER A 32 -1.44 -20.73 -9.27
N LYS A 33 -2.35 -20.87 -8.30
CA LYS A 33 -2.32 -20.09 -7.05
C LYS A 33 -1.79 -20.92 -5.89
N THR A 34 -0.47 -21.06 -5.81
CA THR A 34 0.19 -21.45 -4.56
C THR A 34 1.13 -20.33 -4.14
N ASP A 35 1.32 -20.15 -2.82
CA ASP A 35 2.22 -19.09 -2.32
C ASP A 35 3.64 -19.23 -2.87
N GLN A 36 4.09 -20.48 -3.11
CA GLN A 36 5.38 -20.77 -3.74
C GLN A 36 5.45 -20.28 -5.19
N LEU A 37 4.39 -20.47 -5.98
CA LEU A 37 4.36 -20.00 -7.37
C LEU A 37 4.30 -18.48 -7.41
N ASP A 38 3.46 -17.85 -6.57
CA ASP A 38 3.37 -16.40 -6.48
C ASP A 38 4.74 -15.77 -6.13
N ALA A 39 5.48 -16.36 -5.18
CA ALA A 39 6.84 -15.91 -4.86
C ALA A 39 7.80 -16.03 -6.06
N ARG A 40 7.74 -17.14 -6.81
CA ARG A 40 8.57 -17.36 -8.00
C ARG A 40 8.24 -16.38 -9.12
N VAL A 41 6.95 -16.14 -9.37
CA VAL A 41 6.46 -15.16 -10.35
C VAL A 41 6.99 -13.76 -10.00
N LEU A 42 6.87 -13.36 -8.73
CA LEU A 42 7.35 -12.04 -8.28
C LEU A 42 8.87 -11.91 -8.38
N ALA A 43 9.62 -12.96 -8.05
CA ALA A 43 11.07 -12.99 -8.23
C ALA A 43 11.47 -12.88 -9.71
N GLN A 44 10.79 -13.61 -10.59
CA GLN A 44 11.01 -13.51 -12.04
C GLN A 44 10.66 -12.12 -12.57
N MET A 45 9.54 -11.54 -12.13
CA MET A 45 9.14 -10.18 -12.48
C MET A 45 10.22 -9.16 -12.08
N ALA A 46 10.76 -9.27 -10.87
CA ALA A 46 11.81 -8.39 -10.37
C ALA A 46 13.16 -8.58 -11.11
N ALA A 47 13.45 -9.78 -11.61
CA ALA A 47 14.65 -10.07 -12.37
C ALA A 47 14.60 -9.53 -13.81
N VAL A 48 13.41 -9.52 -14.43
CA VAL A 48 13.24 -9.15 -15.84
C VAL A 48 12.86 -7.68 -16.04
N LEU A 49 12.09 -7.10 -15.10
CA LEU A 49 11.60 -5.73 -15.23
C LEU A 49 12.45 -4.74 -14.43
N SER A 50 12.67 -3.57 -15.03
CA SER A 50 13.24 -2.41 -14.31
C SER A 50 12.17 -1.78 -13.42
N LEU A 51 11.97 -2.34 -12.22
CA LEU A 51 10.99 -1.86 -11.27
C LEU A 51 11.52 -0.69 -10.43
N ARG A 52 10.68 0.34 -10.22
CA ARG A 52 11.05 1.49 -9.40
C ARG A 52 11.15 1.07 -7.92
N ARG A 53 12.34 1.25 -7.35
CA ARG A 53 12.57 1.04 -5.91
C ARG A 53 11.66 1.93 -5.08
N TYR A 54 11.18 1.37 -3.99
CA TYR A 54 10.43 2.09 -2.99
C TYR A 54 11.31 3.17 -2.36
N GLN A 55 10.76 4.36 -2.27
CA GLN A 55 11.33 5.46 -1.51
C GLN A 55 10.27 5.92 -0.51
N PRO A 56 10.63 6.05 0.76
CA PRO A 56 9.72 6.56 1.76
C PRO A 56 9.33 8.00 1.41
N LEU A 57 8.14 8.42 1.87
CA LEU A 57 7.71 9.81 1.71
C LEU A 57 8.64 10.72 2.51
N GLU A 58 8.90 11.91 1.99
CA GLU A 58 9.58 12.96 2.75
C GLU A 58 8.81 13.30 4.03
N ASP A 59 9.53 13.70 5.08
CA ASP A 59 8.93 13.95 6.41
C ASP A 59 7.79 14.95 6.38
N TRP A 60 7.93 16.03 5.62
CA TRP A 60 6.88 17.03 5.51
C TRP A 60 5.61 16.46 4.85
N ARG A 61 5.75 15.57 3.86
CA ARG A 61 4.61 14.89 3.20
C ARG A 61 3.94 13.90 4.13
N ARG A 62 4.74 13.18 4.93
CA ARG A 62 4.21 12.29 5.99
C ARG A 62 3.38 13.07 7.00
N ARG A 63 3.92 14.18 7.51
CA ARG A 63 3.24 15.06 8.46
C ARG A 63 1.95 15.65 7.89
N LEU A 64 1.97 16.13 6.65
CA LEU A 64 0.78 16.66 5.98
C LEU A 64 -0.34 15.62 5.86
N ARG A 65 0.00 14.36 5.49
CA ARG A 65 -0.98 13.27 5.47
C ARG A 65 -1.57 13.00 6.85
N ALA A 66 -0.76 13.02 7.91
CA ALA A 66 -1.24 12.83 9.27
C ALA A 66 -2.24 13.94 9.68
N TYR A 67 -1.95 15.19 9.35
CA TYR A 67 -2.90 16.30 9.57
C TYR A 67 -4.20 16.12 8.79
N GLN A 68 -4.11 15.73 7.51
CA GLN A 68 -5.30 15.47 6.69
C GLN A 68 -6.15 14.34 7.28
N GLN A 69 -5.52 13.23 7.71
CA GLN A 69 -6.20 12.12 8.37
C GLN A 69 -6.88 12.56 9.66
N ARG A 70 -6.17 13.32 10.51
CA ARG A 70 -6.72 13.83 11.77
C ARG A 70 -7.92 14.72 11.53
N ARG A 71 -7.86 15.61 10.54
CA ARG A 71 -9.00 16.47 10.16
C ARG A 71 -10.21 15.63 9.77
N MET A 72 -10.03 14.60 8.94
CA MET A 72 -11.14 13.73 8.53
C MET A 72 -11.77 12.99 9.71
N GLN A 73 -10.97 12.52 10.67
CA GLN A 73 -11.48 11.88 11.89
C GLN A 73 -12.33 12.83 12.73
N VAL A 74 -11.86 14.07 12.93
CA VAL A 74 -12.61 15.08 13.70
C VAL A 74 -13.93 15.42 13.01
N LEU A 75 -13.92 15.58 11.68
CA LEU A 75 -15.16 15.85 10.94
C LEU A 75 -16.16 14.69 11.03
N ALA A 76 -15.68 13.45 10.96
CA ALA A 76 -16.53 12.27 11.15
C ALA A 76 -17.16 12.25 12.55
N LEU A 77 -16.37 12.56 13.60
CA LEU A 77 -16.88 12.65 14.97
C LEU A 77 -17.94 13.73 15.13
N VAL A 78 -17.69 14.94 14.60
CA VAL A 78 -18.66 16.04 14.64
C VAL A 78 -19.96 15.66 13.93
N GLN A 79 -19.86 15.00 12.78
CA GLN A 79 -21.04 14.53 12.05
C GLN A 79 -21.84 13.49 12.86
N GLN A 80 -21.14 12.53 13.47
CA GLN A 80 -21.77 11.52 14.32
C GLN A 80 -22.50 12.15 15.51
N GLN A 81 -21.88 13.13 16.18
CA GLN A 81 -22.50 13.83 17.31
C GLN A 81 -23.76 14.59 16.89
N ARG A 82 -23.74 15.25 15.74
CA ARG A 82 -24.92 15.94 15.19
C ARG A 82 -26.08 14.98 14.92
N GLN A 83 -25.78 13.80 14.39
CA GLN A 83 -26.78 12.76 14.15
C GLN A 83 -27.39 12.24 15.46
N GLN A 84 -26.58 12.04 16.49
CA GLN A 84 -27.06 11.58 17.80
C GLN A 84 -28.02 12.58 18.44
N VAL A 85 -27.69 13.88 18.43
CA VAL A 85 -28.57 14.93 18.98
C VAL A 85 -29.91 14.97 18.24
N SER A 86 -29.88 14.91 16.90
CA SER A 86 -31.10 14.93 16.07
C SER A 86 -32.01 13.72 16.27
N GLN A 87 -31.51 12.61 16.81
CA GLN A 87 -32.32 11.41 17.09
C GLN A 87 -32.93 11.42 18.51
N LEU A 88 -32.41 12.26 19.40
CA LEU A 88 -32.88 12.39 20.78
C LEU A 88 -33.90 13.53 20.96
N SER A 89 -34.03 14.39 19.97
CA SER A 89 -35.01 15.49 19.85
C SER A 89 -36.12 15.11 18.89
#